data_AF-A0A3Q8ZK30-F1
#
_entry.id   AF-A0A3Q8ZK30-F1
#
_cell.length_a   1.000
_cell.length_b   1.000
_cell.length_c   1.000
_cell.angle_alpha   90.00
_cell.angle_beta   90.00
_cell.angle_gamma   90.00
#
_symmetry.space_group_name_H-M   'P 1'
#
loop_
_entity.id
_entity.type
_entity.pdbx_description
1 polymer ?
#
loop_
_entity_poly.entity_id
_entity_poly.type
_entity_poly.pdbx_seq_one_letter_code
_entity_poly.pdbx_strand_id
1 'polypeptide(L)' 'MERFVEDYQKRRLTERVDIITAINILRSQGYDRDELIGEMTKVFYVDLDAYNEVMAH' A
#
# COMPACT_ATOMS: atom_id res chain seq x y z
N MET A 1 -20.10 -18.40 -3.72
CA MET A 1 -18.66 -18.11 -3.58
C MET A 1 -18.53 -16.62 -3.41
N GLU A 2 -18.45 -16.15 -2.18
CA GLU A 2 -18.23 -14.74 -1.86
C GLU A 2 -17.41 -14.70 -0.57
N ARG A 3 -16.08 -14.66 -0.71
CA ARG A 3 -15.15 -14.50 0.41
C ARG A 3 -15.16 -13.02 0.83
N PHE A 4 -16.28 -12.56 1.40
CA PHE A 4 -16.41 -11.25 2.04
C PHE A 4 -16.02 -11.31 3.53
N VAL A 5 -14.91 -11.97 3.87
CA VAL A 5 -14.52 -12.24 5.27
C VAL A 5 -13.10 -11.76 5.59
N GLU A 6 -12.58 -10.69 4.97
CA GLU A 6 -11.24 -10.19 5.35
C GLU A 6 -11.09 -8.66 5.40
N ASP A 7 -12.17 -7.88 5.35
CA ASP A 7 -12.04 -6.42 5.20
C ASP A 7 -11.94 -5.62 6.52
N TYR A 8 -12.33 -6.21 7.67
CA TYR A 8 -12.40 -5.46 8.93
C TYR A 8 -11.07 -5.36 9.72
N GLN A 9 -9.97 -5.91 9.18
CA GLN A 9 -8.66 -5.89 9.86
C GLN A 9 -7.49 -5.46 8.97
N LYS A 10 -7.73 -5.00 7.73
CA LYS A 10 -6.65 -4.44 6.92
C LYS A 10 -6.05 -3.23 7.63
N ARG A 11 -4.78 -3.33 8.03
CA ARG A 11 -4.05 -2.23 8.66
C ARG A 11 -4.05 -1.05 7.68
N ARG A 12 -4.39 0.13 8.19
CA ARG A 12 -4.41 1.36 7.37
C ARG A 12 -3.00 1.92 7.33
N LEU A 13 -2.49 2.16 6.12
CA LEU A 13 -1.24 2.87 5.89
C LEU A 13 -1.59 4.34 5.65
N THR A 14 -1.66 5.10 6.74
CA THR A 14 -1.96 6.54 6.72
C THR A 14 -0.72 7.39 6.98
N GLU A 15 0.31 6.82 7.59
CA GLU A 15 1.54 7.53 7.90
C GLU A 15 2.55 7.40 6.75
N ARG A 16 3.18 8.51 6.36
CA ARG A 16 4.18 8.53 5.27
C ARG A 16 5.32 7.54 5.54
N VAL A 17 5.77 7.41 6.79
CA VAL A 17 6.87 6.50 7.15
C VAL A 17 6.52 5.03 6.89
N ASP A 18 5.31 4.62 7.22
CA ASP A 18 4.83 3.25 6.96
C ASP A 18 4.64 3.02 5.45
N ILE A 19 4.11 4.02 4.73
CA ILE A 19 3.95 3.97 3.27
C ILE A 19 5.31 3.82 2.58
N ILE A 20 6.31 4.64 2.96
CA ILE A 20 7.69 4.55 2.44
C ILE A 20 8.30 3.19 2.75
N THR A 21 8.07 2.66 3.96
CA THR A 21 8.58 1.35 4.35
C THR A 21 7.98 0.24 3.48
N ALA A 22 6.67 0.26 3.28
CA ALA A 22 5.99 -0.69 2.39
C ALA A 22 6.48 -0.59 0.94
N ILE A 23 6.66 0.62 0.43
CA ILE A 23 7.23 0.88 -0.91
C ILE A 23 8.64 0.29 -1.03
N ASN A 24 9.52 0.53 -0.04
CA ASN A 24 10.89 0.03 -0.08
C ASN A 24 10.95 -1.50 -0.07
N ILE A 25 10.07 -2.15 0.71
CA ILE A 25 9.95 -3.60 0.75
C ILE A 25 9.55 -4.13 -0.63
N LEU A 26 8.49 -3.58 -1.22
CA LEU A 26 7.99 -4.01 -2.53
C LEU A 26 8.98 -3.70 -3.66
N ARG A 27 9.63 -2.53 -3.65
CA ARG A 27 10.72 -2.24 -4.61
C ARG A 27 11.89 -3.20 -4.46
N SER A 28 12.23 -3.62 -3.24
CA SER A 28 13.27 -4.63 -3.01
C SER A 28 12.87 -6.02 -3.53
N GLN A 29 11.56 -6.29 -3.70
CA GLN A 29 11.06 -7.51 -4.32
C GLN A 29 10.99 -7.41 -5.85
N GLY A 30 11.27 -6.23 -6.42
CA GLY A 30 11.31 -5.99 -7.87
C GLY A 30 10.02 -5.41 -8.45
N TYR A 31 9.08 -4.97 -7.62
CA TYR A 31 7.86 -4.34 -8.11
C TYR A 31 8.10 -2.92 -8.61
N ASP A 32 7.48 -2.60 -9.75
CA ASP A 32 7.51 -1.28 -10.33
C ASP A 32 6.52 -0.32 -9.66
N ARG A 33 6.76 0.98 -9.83
CA ARG A 33 5.99 2.05 -9.17
C ARG A 33 4.47 1.95 -9.40
N ASP A 34 4.08 1.62 -10.63
CA ASP A 34 2.68 1.43 -11.01
C ASP A 34 2.05 0.20 -10.34
N GLU A 35 2.85 -0.82 -10.03
CA GLU A 35 2.40 -2.05 -9.40
C GLU A 35 2.32 -1.93 -7.87
N LEU A 36 3.14 -1.06 -7.27
CA LEU A 36 3.20 -0.86 -5.81
C LEU A 36 1.82 -0.61 -5.20
N ILE A 37 1.04 0.32 -5.75
CA ILE A 37 -0.27 0.65 -5.20
C ILE A 37 -1.25 -0.53 -5.32
N GLY A 38 -1.16 -1.29 -6.40
CA GLY A 38 -1.96 -2.50 -6.61
C GLY A 38 -1.63 -3.57 -5.57
N GLU A 39 -0.35 -3.80 -5.31
CA GLU A 39 0.08 -4.78 -4.30
C GLU A 39 -0.26 -4.32 -2.88
N MET A 40 -0.05 -3.04 -2.56
CA MET A 40 -0.34 -2.50 -1.24
C MET A 40 -1.83 -2.55 -0.92
N THR A 41 -2.71 -2.22 -1.87
CA THR A 41 -4.17 -2.20 -1.65
C THR A 41 -4.81 -3.59 -1.53
N LYS A 42 -4.12 -4.65 -1.99
CA LYS A 42 -4.53 -6.04 -1.75
C LYS A 42 -4.48 -6.39 -0.26
N VAL A 43 -3.49 -5.88 0.47
CA VAL A 43 -3.21 -6.25 1.87
C VAL A 43 -3.60 -5.16 2.87
N PHE A 44 -3.48 -3.89 2.47
CA PHE A 44 -3.65 -2.73 3.34
C PHE A 44 -4.66 -1.74 2.77
N TYR A 45 -5.28 -0.95 3.65
CA TYR A 45 -5.97 0.26 3.24
C TYR A 45 -4.96 1.40 3.12
N VAL A 46 -4.57 1.74 1.91
CA VAL A 46 -3.59 2.79 1.63
C VAL A 46 -4.29 4.13 1.50
N ASP A 47 -3.80 5.14 2.22
CA ASP A 47 -4.22 6.51 1.98
C ASP A 47 -3.56 7.02 0.69
N LEU A 48 -4.39 7.26 -0.34
CA LEU A 48 -3.91 7.69 -1.65
C LEU A 48 -3.33 9.09 -1.63
N ASP A 49 -3.80 9.97 -0.74
CA ASP A 49 -3.29 11.33 -0.63
C ASP A 49 -1.85 11.30 -0.09
N ALA A 50 -1.64 10.60 1.03
CA ALA A 50 -0.32 10.39 1.61
C ALA A 50 0.62 9.60 0.67
N TYR A 51 0.11 8.61 -0.06
CA TYR A 51 0.89 7.89 -1.07
C TYR A 51 1.33 8.81 -2.22
N ASN A 52 0.40 9.58 -2.78
CA ASN A 52 0.72 10.53 -3.85
C ASN A 52 1.71 11.58 -3.39
N GLU A 53 1.60 12.04 -2.15
CA GLU A 53 2.53 12.99 -1.56
C GLU A 53 3.94 12.41 -1.38
N VAL A 54 4.05 11.15 -0.93
CA VAL A 54 5.33 10.41 -0.90
C VAL A 54 5.90 10.21 -2.29
N MET A 55 5.04 10.00 -3.29
CA MET A 55 5.44 9.83 -4.68
C MET A 55 5.76 11.16 -5.40
N ALA A 56 5.24 12.29 -4.93
CA ALA A 56 5.52 13.58 -5.53
C ALA A 56 6.90 14.15 -5.12
N HIS A 57 7.54 13.56 -4.10
CA HIS A 57 8.83 13.97 -3.56
C HIS A 57 9.97 13.06 -4.05
#